data_AF-A0A9Q3CR59-F1
#
_entry.id   AF-A0A9Q3CR59-F1
#
_cell.length_a   1.000
_cell.length_b   1.000
_cell.length_c   1.000
_cell.angle_alpha   90.00
_cell.angle_beta   90.00
_cell.angle_gamma   90.00
#
_symmetry.space_group_name_H-M   'P 1'
#
loop_
_entity.id
_entity.type
_entity.pdbx_description
1 polymer ?
#
loop_
_entity_poly.entity_id
_entity_poly.type
_entity_poly.pdbx_seq_one_letter_code
_entity_poly.pdbx_strand_id
1 'polypeptide(L)'
;MIKIQEPRRPWEIVHMDWVTGLPPGGDKNYIAGLGIVDRLSKTPIFLPCHKVDTAMDTALLIWNRVVSWSGIFTNIISDRDPEFTSALWTNLHQLFGTKLSFSTAYTHKLMV
;
A
#
# COMPACT_ATOMS: atom_id res chain seq x y z
N MET A 1 -15.48 -2.44 12.82
CA MET A 1 -14.79 -3.29 11.83
C MET A 1 -15.31 -2.90 10.44
N ILE A 2 -14.45 -2.51 9.50
CA ILE A 2 -14.89 -2.12 8.15
C ILE A 2 -15.36 -3.38 7.43
N LYS A 3 -16.61 -3.41 6.99
CA LYS A 3 -17.11 -4.50 6.14
C LYS A 3 -16.61 -4.28 4.73
N ILE A 4 -15.69 -5.14 4.29
CA ILE A 4 -15.13 -5.10 2.93
C ILE A 4 -15.54 -6.39 2.24
N GLN A 5 -16.21 -6.25 1.09
CA GLN A 5 -16.59 -7.38 0.25
C GLN A 5 -15.37 -8.25 -0.07
N GLU A 6 -15.55 -9.57 -0.14
CA GLU A 6 -14.48 -10.46 -0.55
C GLU A 6 -14.12 -10.22 -2.03
N PRO A 7 -12.82 -10.10 -2.37
CA PRO A 7 -12.37 -9.95 -3.75
C PRO A 7 -12.71 -11.18 -4.57
N ARG A 8 -13.00 -10.99 -5.86
CA ARG A 8 -13.28 -12.08 -6.81
C ARG A 8 -12.09 -12.41 -7.69
N ARG A 9 -11.14 -11.48 -7.82
CA ARG A 9 -9.92 -11.64 -8.61
C ARG A 9 -8.68 -11.26 -7.78
N PRO A 10 -7.52 -11.89 -8.04
CA PRO A 10 -6.27 -11.44 -7.45
C PRO A 10 -6.01 -9.97 -7.76
N TRP A 11 -5.42 -9.25 -6.81
CA TRP A 11 -5.08 -7.83 -6.89
C TRP A 11 -6.27 -6.88 -6.98
N GLU A 12 -7.50 -7.35 -6.74
CA GLU A 12 -8.66 -6.49 -6.69
C GLU A 12 -8.67 -5.62 -5.42
N ILE A 13 -8.32 -6.22 -4.28
CA ILE A 13 -8.26 -5.56 -2.98
C ILE A 13 -6.90 -5.85 -2.36
N VAL A 14 -6.20 -4.79 -1.94
CA VAL A 14 -4.88 -4.92 -1.33
C VAL A 14 -4.83 -4.33 0.07
N HIS A 15 -4.00 -4.92 0.92
CA HIS A 15 -3.56 -4.33 2.18
C HIS A 15 -2.21 -3.66 1.97
N MET A 16 -2.01 -2.46 2.52
CA MET A 16 -0.77 -1.70 2.41
C MET A 16 -0.33 -1.21 3.78
N ASP A 17 0.96 -1.27 4.05
CA ASP A 17 1.56 -0.89 5.34
C ASP A 17 3.02 -0.48 5.15
N TRP A 18 3.45 0.55 5.87
CA TRP A 18 4.84 0.99 5.87
C TRP A 18 5.64 0.25 6.93
N VAL A 19 6.70 -0.41 6.50
CA VAL A 19 7.70 -0.98 7.41
C VAL A 19 8.91 -0.06 7.42
N THR A 20 9.20 0.54 8.57
CA THR A 20 10.25 1.56 8.69
C THR A 20 11.20 1.26 9.84
N GLY A 21 12.39 1.88 9.82
CA GLY A 21 13.41 1.62 10.85
C GLY A 21 14.14 0.30 10.66
N LEU A 22 14.20 -0.19 9.41
CA LEU A 22 14.96 -1.38 9.07
C LEU A 22 16.47 -1.06 9.06
N PRO A 23 17.32 -2.04 9.39
CA PRO A 23 18.75 -1.93 9.10
C PRO A 23 18.98 -1.63 7.61
N PRO A 24 19.98 -0.82 7.25
CA PRO A 24 20.32 -0.56 5.85
C PRO A 24 20.52 -1.86 5.06
N GLY A 25 19.82 -2.00 3.94
CA GLY A 25 19.84 -3.21 3.13
C GLY A 25 20.04 -2.96 1.63
N GLY A 26 20.71 -3.91 0.98
CA GLY A 26 21.03 -3.91 -0.45
C GLY A 26 22.02 -2.81 -0.87
N ASP A 27 22.34 -2.76 -2.16
CA ASP A 27 23.35 -1.83 -2.71
C ASP A 27 22.99 -0.35 -2.53
N LYS A 28 21.72 -0.06 -2.26
CA LYS A 28 21.19 1.29 -2.09
C LYS A 28 21.00 1.69 -0.63
N ASN A 29 21.26 0.80 0.34
CA ASN A 29 21.06 1.09 1.77
C ASN A 29 19.62 1.51 2.11
N TYR A 30 18.63 0.78 1.59
CA TYR A 30 17.23 1.00 1.93
C TYR A 30 16.96 0.74 3.42
N ILE A 31 16.16 1.59 4.05
CA ILE A 31 15.88 1.57 5.50
C ILE A 31 14.37 1.46 5.82
N ALA A 32 13.56 1.35 4.77
CA ALA A 32 12.13 1.18 4.85
C ALA A 32 11.65 0.35 3.66
N GLY A 33 10.38 -0.03 3.68
CA GLY A 33 9.71 -0.54 2.50
C GLY A 33 8.20 -0.60 2.68
N LEU A 34 7.52 -0.60 1.55
CA LEU A 34 6.08 -0.70 1.47
C LEU A 34 5.70 -2.17 1.33
N GLY A 35 4.99 -2.69 2.33
CA GLY A 35 4.31 -3.97 2.25
C GLY A 35 3.02 -3.81 1.45
N ILE A 36 2.76 -4.72 0.52
CA ILE A 36 1.49 -4.82 -0.22
C ILE A 36 1.08 -6.29 -0.22
N VAL A 37 -0.12 -6.58 0.27
CA VAL A 37 -0.63 -7.96 0.33
C VAL A 37 -1.94 -8.03 -0.44
N ASP A 38 -2.00 -8.91 -1.45
CA ASP A 38 -3.25 -9.21 -2.13
C ASP A 38 -4.21 -9.93 -1.18
N ARG A 39 -5.43 -9.40 -1.03
CA ARG A 39 -6.39 -9.95 -0.07
C ARG A 39 -6.91 -11.33 -0.48
N LEU A 40 -6.99 -11.64 -1.78
CA LEU A 40 -7.50 -12.95 -2.25
C LEU A 40 -6.44 -14.04 -2.08
N SER A 41 -5.31 -13.90 -2.77
CA SER A 41 -4.25 -14.91 -2.82
C SER A 41 -3.36 -14.91 -1.59
N LYS A 42 -3.42 -13.88 -0.75
CA LYS A 42 -2.51 -13.64 0.38
C LYS A 42 -1.05 -13.48 -0.04
N THR A 43 -0.79 -13.20 -1.33
CA THR A 43 0.56 -13.00 -1.85
C THR A 43 1.12 -11.66 -1.36
N PRO A 44 2.26 -11.66 -0.65
CA PRO A 44 2.92 -10.43 -0.22
C PRO A 44 3.91 -9.93 -1.28
N ILE A 45 4.03 -8.62 -1.38
CA ILE A 45 5.08 -7.89 -2.09
C ILE A 45 5.70 -6.91 -1.10
N PHE A 46 7.02 -6.83 -1.11
CA PHE A 46 7.77 -5.85 -0.33
C PHE A 46 8.59 -4.96 -1.27
N LEU A 47 8.30 -3.66 -1.26
CA LEU A 47 8.97 -2.68 -2.11
C LEU A 47 9.95 -1.86 -1.26
N PRO A 48 11.27 -2.11 -1.35
CA PRO A 48 12.25 -1.40 -0.52
C PRO A 48 12.41 0.06 -0.97
N CYS A 49 12.57 0.95 0.01
CA CYS A 49 12.73 2.38 -0.24
C CYS A 49 13.47 3.13 0.89
N HIS A 50 13.64 4.43 0.72
CA HIS A 50 14.14 5.32 1.77
C HIS A 50 12.92 6.03 2.37
N LYS A 51 12.81 6.08 3.69
CA LYS A 51 11.64 6.54 4.48
C LYS A 51 11.23 8.03 4.30
N VAL A 52 11.49 8.63 3.14
CA VAL A 52 11.23 10.05 2.80
C VAL A 52 10.37 10.16 1.54
N ASP A 53 9.79 9.05 1.09
CA ASP A 53 8.97 9.02 -0.12
C ASP A 53 7.69 9.82 0.11
N THR A 54 7.49 10.86 -0.69
CA THR A 54 6.24 11.62 -0.69
C THR A 54 5.09 10.73 -1.17
N ALA A 55 3.85 11.20 -1.01
CA ALA A 55 2.70 10.51 -1.61
C ALA A 55 2.85 10.32 -3.14
N MET A 56 3.55 11.23 -3.82
CA MET A 56 3.86 11.10 -5.25
C MET A 56 4.86 9.97 -5.50
N ASP A 57 5.95 9.92 -4.71
CA ASP A 57 6.96 8.86 -4.84
C ASP A 57 6.34 7.49 -4.55
N THR A 58 5.46 7.42 -3.55
CA THR A 58 4.67 6.23 -3.21
C THR A 58 3.80 5.80 -4.40
N ALA A 59 3.05 6.73 -5.01
CA ALA A 59 2.22 6.45 -6.17
C ALA A 59 3.05 5.94 -7.35
N LEU A 60 4.19 6.56 -7.64
CA LEU A 60 5.10 6.14 -8.71
C LEU A 60 5.73 4.77 -8.44
N LEU A 61 6.12 4.50 -7.20
CA LEU A 61 6.69 3.21 -6.78
C LEU A 61 5.70 2.08 -7.04
N ILE A 62 4.46 2.24 -6.58
CA ILE A 62 3.41 1.23 -6.73
C ILE A 62 2.99 1.10 -8.20
N TRP A 63 2.89 2.21 -8.92
CA TRP A 63 2.53 2.22 -10.33
C TRP A 63 3.51 1.37 -11.15
N ASN A 64 4.80 1.66 -11.00
CA ASN A 64 5.85 0.99 -11.75
C ASN A 64 6.01 -0.47 -11.36
N ARG A 65 5.90 -0.79 -10.06
CA ARG A 65 6.24 -2.11 -9.53
C ARG A 65 5.09 -3.10 -9.45
N VAL A 66 3.85 -2.63 -9.35
CA VAL A 66 2.69 -3.50 -9.09
C VAL A 66 1.57 -3.24 -10.09
N VAL A 67 1.06 -2.02 -10.16
CA VAL A 67 -0.13 -1.69 -11.00
C VAL A 67 0.14 -1.97 -12.48
N SER A 68 1.38 -1.81 -12.95
CA SER A 68 1.79 -2.08 -14.33
C SER A 68 1.44 -3.50 -14.83
N TRP A 69 1.40 -4.51 -13.95
CA TRP A 69 1.05 -5.88 -14.30
C TRP A 69 -0.20 -6.39 -13.58
N SER A 70 -0.55 -5.85 -12.41
CA SER A 70 -1.76 -6.25 -11.66
C SER A 70 -3.04 -5.54 -12.14
N GLY A 71 -2.89 -4.38 -12.78
CA GLY A 71 -3.97 -3.43 -12.99
C GLY A 71 -4.27 -2.60 -11.75
N ILE A 72 -5.22 -1.67 -11.88
CA ILE A 72 -5.65 -0.74 -10.82
C ILE A 72 -6.50 -1.50 -9.78
N PHE A 73 -6.18 -1.29 -8.51
CA PHE A 73 -6.93 -1.87 -7.39
C PHE A 73 -8.31 -1.21 -7.24
N THR A 74 -9.32 -1.99 -6.86
CA THR A 74 -10.66 -1.45 -6.57
C THR A 74 -10.77 -0.94 -5.13
N ASN A 75 -9.98 -1.50 -4.21
CA ASN A 75 -9.92 -1.03 -2.82
C ASN A 75 -8.52 -1.20 -2.22
N ILE A 76 -8.05 -0.16 -1.54
CA ILE A 76 -6.81 -0.16 -0.77
C ILE A 76 -7.14 -0.06 0.70
N ILE A 77 -6.60 -0.99 1.49
CA ILE A 77 -6.74 -1.03 2.93
C ILE A 77 -5.39 -0.67 3.53
N SER A 78 -5.28 0.48 4.17
CA SER A 78 -4.04 0.94 4.80
C SER A 78 -4.29 1.44 6.21
N ASP A 79 -3.23 1.72 6.96
CA ASP A 79 -3.33 2.57 8.14
C ASP A 79 -3.48 4.05 7.75
N ARG A 80 -3.32 4.93 8.74
CA ARG A 80 -3.50 6.39 8.57
C ARG A 80 -2.17 7.11 8.45
N ASP A 81 -1.15 6.46 7.91
CA ASP A 81 0.11 7.15 7.64
C ASP A 81 -0.11 8.38 6.71
N PRO A 82 0.68 9.46 6.88
CA PRO A 82 0.46 10.73 6.18
C PRO A 82 0.44 10.59 4.66
N GLU A 83 1.21 9.66 4.11
CA GLU A 83 1.30 9.40 2.68
C GLU A 83 -0.04 8.90 2.13
N PHE A 84 -0.68 7.95 2.84
CA PHE A 84 -1.97 7.36 2.45
C PHE A 84 -3.17 8.27 2.74
N THR A 85 -3.01 9.28 3.59
CA THR A 85 -4.08 10.25 3.92
C THR A 85 -3.88 11.60 3.24
N SER A 86 -2.80 11.77 2.48
CA SER A 86 -2.50 13.00 1.75
C SER A 86 -3.57 13.36 0.72
N ALA A 87 -3.68 14.65 0.40
CA ALA A 87 -4.58 15.14 -0.64
C ALA A 87 -4.22 14.57 -2.02
N LEU A 88 -2.93 14.42 -2.32
CA LEU A 88 -2.46 13.83 -3.58
C LEU A 88 -2.94 12.39 -3.70
N TRP A 89 -2.71 11.56 -2.67
CA TRP A 89 -3.11 10.16 -2.67
C TRP A 89 -4.62 10.00 -2.79
N THR A 90 -5.38 10.78 -2.01
CA THR A 90 -6.84 10.76 -2.02
C THR A 90 -7.39 11.15 -3.39
N ASN A 91 -6.91 12.24 -3.97
CA ASN A 91 -7.36 12.73 -5.27
C ASN A 91 -6.97 11.76 -6.41
N LEU A 92 -5.77 11.20 -6.36
CA LEU A 92 -5.30 10.22 -7.34
C LEU A 92 -6.21 8.98 -7.37
N HIS A 93 -6.52 8.41 -6.20
CA HIS A 93 -7.37 7.23 -6.13
C HIS A 93 -8.84 7.53 -6.42
N GLN A 94 -9.30 8.75 -6.17
CA GLN A 94 -10.60 9.21 -6.66
C GLN A 94 -10.67 9.19 -8.19
N LEU A 95 -9.62 9.65 -8.89
CA LEU A 95 -9.55 9.61 -10.36
C LEU A 95 -9.50 8.17 -10.90
N PHE A 96 -8.85 7.26 -10.18
CA PHE A 96 -8.81 5.84 -10.54
C PHE A 96 -10.08 5.06 -10.18
N GLY A 97 -11.01 5.66 -9.42
CA GLY A 97 -12.17 4.95 -8.88
C GLY A 97 -11.80 3.91 -7.82
N THR A 98 -10.61 4.00 -7.23
CA THR A 98 -10.15 3.14 -6.14
C THR A 98 -10.71 3.63 -4.82
N LYS A 99 -11.35 2.75 -4.05
CA LYS A 99 -11.78 3.06 -2.69
C LYS A 99 -10.59 3.03 -1.74
N LEU A 100 -10.50 4.01 -0.85
CA LEU A 100 -9.56 4.01 0.27
C LEU A 100 -10.27 3.61 1.57
N SER A 101 -9.75 2.60 2.26
CA SER A 101 -10.32 2.05 3.49
C SER A 101 -9.28 2.06 4.61
N PHE A 102 -9.32 3.09 5.46
CA PHE A 102 -8.33 3.23 6.54
C PHE A 102 -8.66 2.40 7.76
N SER A 103 -7.69 1.61 8.24
CA SER A 103 -7.81 0.87 9.49
C SER A 103 -7.93 1.83 10.68
N THR A 104 -8.64 1.39 11.73
CA THR A 104 -8.67 2.14 12.99
C THR A 104 -7.32 1.96 13.68
N ALA A 105 -6.74 3.05 14.20
CA ALA A 105 -5.39 3.15 14.80
C ALA A 105 -5.12 2.25 16.03
N TYR A 106 -5.97 1.25 16.30
CA TYR A 106 -5.97 0.42 17.50
C TYR A 106 -6.00 -1.09 17.20
N THR A 107 -5.37 -1.54 16.12
CA THR A 107 -5.07 -2.96 15.96
C THR A 107 -3.71 -3.08 15.29
N HIS A 108 -2.69 -3.41 16.09
CA HIS A 108 -1.34 -3.67 15.62
C HIS A 108 -1.35 -4.72 14.52
N LYS A 109 -0.64 -4.40 13.43
CA LYS A 109 -0.18 -5.28 12.34
C LYS A 109 -1.27 -6.10 11.65
N LEU A 110 -1.75 -5.57 10.52
CA LEU A 110 -2.47 -6.37 9.51
C LEU A 110 -1.52 -7.24 8.66
N MET A 111 -0.20 -7.20 8.92
CA MET A 111 0.81 -7.98 8.22
C MET A 111 1.70 -8.81 9.17
N VAL A 112 1.07 -9.63 10.01
CA VAL A 112 1.71 -10.87 10.52
C VAL A 112 0.76 -12.04 10.29
#